data_AF-W4RPR4-F1
#
_entry.id   AF-W4RPR4-F1
#
_cell.length_a   1.000
_cell.length_b   1.000
_cell.length_c   1.000
_cell.angle_alpha   90.00
_cell.angle_beta   90.00
_cell.angle_gamma   90.00
#
_symmetry.space_group_name_H-M   'P 1'
#
loop_
_entity.id
_entity.type
_entity.pdbx_description
1 polymer ?
#
loop_
_entity_poly.entity_id
_entity_poly.type
_entity_poly.pdbx_seq_one_letter_code
_entity_poly.pdbx_strand_id
1 'polypeptide(L)'
;MPARAIANPLTEKILEIEKQGGGYEDLKTLISGSANRKYIYEGDDENGFGWAGQVMGLIKDSPTVAELFGRIINEAEEIRTKWGR
;
A
#
# COMPACT_ATOMS: atom_id res chain seq x y z
N MET A 1 1.91 4.45 -16.41
CA MET A 1 1.80 3.04 -15.97
C MET A 1 0.96 3.02 -14.70
N PRO A 2 -0.12 2.25 -14.62
CA PRO A 2 -1.01 2.26 -13.45
C PRO A 2 -0.34 1.61 -12.24
N ALA A 3 -0.63 2.12 -11.06
CA ALA A 3 -0.14 1.58 -9.79
C ALA A 3 -1.16 1.81 -8.66
N ARG A 4 -1.03 1.08 -7.54
CA ARG A 4 -1.95 1.18 -6.40
C ARG A 4 -1.23 1.71 -5.17
N ALA A 5 -1.64 2.89 -4.73
CA ALA A 5 -1.10 3.58 -3.57
C ALA A 5 -2.17 3.79 -2.48
N ILE A 6 -1.71 4.08 -1.28
CA ILE A 6 -2.55 4.51 -0.16
C ILE A 6 -3.24 5.82 -0.54
N ALA A 7 -4.54 5.93 -0.26
CA ALA A 7 -5.27 7.18 -0.44
C ALA A 7 -4.78 8.22 0.59
N ASN A 8 -4.26 9.33 0.09
CA ASN A 8 -3.71 10.44 0.87
C ASN A 8 -3.70 11.74 0.04
N PRO A 9 -3.35 12.90 0.62
CA PRO A 9 -3.36 14.18 -0.10
C PRO A 9 -2.54 14.20 -1.40
N LEU A 10 -1.35 13.57 -1.41
CA LEU A 10 -0.52 13.54 -2.62
C LEU A 10 -1.15 12.72 -3.75
N THR A 11 -1.74 11.56 -3.43
CA THR A 11 -2.41 10.72 -4.44
C THR A 11 -3.69 11.36 -4.97
N GLU A 12 -4.44 12.09 -4.13
CA GLU A 12 -5.58 12.90 -4.59
C GLU A 12 -5.15 13.99 -5.58
N LYS A 13 -4.04 14.68 -5.28
CA LYS A 13 -3.47 15.70 -6.18
C LYS A 13 -3.04 15.11 -7.52
N ILE A 14 -2.44 13.92 -7.52
CA ILE A 14 -2.08 13.21 -8.77
C ILE A 14 -3.34 12.95 -9.61
N LEU A 15 -4.40 12.44 -9.00
CA LEU A 15 -5.67 12.17 -9.69
C LEU A 15 -6.29 13.44 -10.26
N GLU A 16 -6.17 14.57 -9.56
CA GLU A 16 -6.64 15.86 -10.06
C GLU A 16 -5.85 16.32 -11.29
N ILE A 17 -4.52 16.20 -11.29
CA ILE A 17 -3.67 16.53 -12.44
C ILE A 17 -4.01 15.64 -13.65
N GLU A 18 -4.15 14.33 -13.43
CA GLU A 18 -4.54 13.39 -14.49
C GLU A 18 -5.91 13.74 -15.09
N LYS A 19 -6.89 14.12 -14.24
CA LYS A 19 -8.22 14.55 -14.67
C LYS A 19 -8.19 15.82 -15.53
N GLN A 20 -7.21 16.70 -15.30
CA GLN A 20 -7.00 17.92 -16.09
C GLN A 20 -6.19 17.66 -17.38
N GLY A 21 -5.79 16.43 -17.66
CA GLY A 21 -5.00 16.07 -18.85
C GLY A 21 -3.50 16.26 -18.68
N GLY A 22 -3.02 16.41 -17.44
CA GLY A 22 -1.60 16.50 -17.12
C GLY A 22 -0.82 15.25 -17.54
N GLY A 23 0.40 15.47 -18.02
CA GLY A 23 1.28 14.42 -18.53
C GLY A 23 2.32 13.97 -17.51
N TYR A 24 3.29 13.18 -17.99
CA TYR A 24 4.41 12.72 -17.17
C TYR A 24 5.21 13.86 -16.54
N GLU A 25 5.44 14.95 -17.27
CA GLU A 25 6.22 16.10 -16.78
C GLU A 25 5.57 16.78 -15.56
N ASP A 26 4.23 16.80 -15.51
CA ASP A 26 3.47 17.36 -14.39
C ASP A 26 3.48 16.45 -13.16
N LEU A 27 3.68 15.14 -13.36
CA LEU A 27 3.62 14.13 -12.32
C LEU A 27 5.00 13.70 -11.79
N LYS A 28 6.07 13.85 -12.58
CA LYS A 28 7.39 13.22 -12.32
C LYS A 28 7.95 13.45 -10.92
N THR A 29 7.69 14.62 -10.33
CA THR A 29 8.14 14.97 -8.97
C THR A 29 7.31 14.27 -7.90
N LEU A 30 5.99 14.18 -8.11
CA LEU A 30 5.03 13.55 -7.21
C LEU A 30 5.19 12.02 -7.19
N ILE A 31 5.46 11.41 -8.35
CA ILE A 31 5.66 9.94 -8.49
C ILE A 31 7.11 9.51 -8.31
N SER A 32 7.98 10.43 -7.86
CA SER A 32 9.41 10.16 -7.71
C SER A 32 9.70 9.17 -6.59
N GLY A 33 10.79 8.42 -6.72
CA GLY A 33 11.29 7.58 -5.63
C GLY A 33 11.62 8.38 -4.36
N SER A 34 11.99 9.66 -4.51
CA SER A 34 12.15 10.57 -3.37
C SER A 34 10.83 10.80 -2.62
N ALA A 35 9.72 11.06 -3.31
CA ALA A 35 8.41 11.22 -2.68
C ALA A 35 7.95 9.93 -1.98
N ASN A 36 8.23 8.78 -2.60
CA ASN A 36 7.93 7.49 -1.97
C ASN A 36 8.72 7.26 -0.67
N ARG A 37 10.02 7.60 -0.66
CA ARG A 37 10.86 7.46 0.54
C ARG A 37 10.41 8.36 1.68
N LYS A 38 9.96 9.58 1.41
CA LYS A 38 9.42 10.49 2.44
C LYS A 38 8.28 9.86 3.23
N TYR A 39 7.33 9.23 2.54
CA TYR A 39 6.25 8.52 3.21
C TYR A 39 6.77 7.34 4.05
N ILE A 40 7.58 6.47 3.44
CA ILE A 40 8.00 5.20 4.05
C ILE A 40 8.94 5.40 5.24
N TYR A 41 9.90 6.33 5.14
CA TYR A 41 10.96 6.50 6.13
C TYR A 41 10.73 7.70 7.06
N GLU A 42 10.10 8.76 6.57
CA GLU A 42 9.92 10.01 7.32
C GLU A 42 8.49 10.17 7.87
N GLY A 43 7.54 9.36 7.39
CA GLY A 43 6.13 9.45 7.80
C GLY A 43 5.37 10.65 7.23
N ASP A 44 5.92 11.30 6.19
CA ASP A 44 5.29 12.44 5.51
C ASP A 44 4.16 11.96 4.59
N ASP A 45 2.95 11.97 5.10
CA ASP A 45 1.72 11.55 4.40
C ASP A 45 1.12 12.64 3.50
N GLU A 46 1.54 13.90 3.69
CA GLU A 46 1.12 15.04 2.87
C GLU A 46 1.91 15.15 1.56
N ASN A 47 3.23 14.92 1.60
CA ASN A 47 4.15 15.12 0.46
C ASN A 47 4.83 13.83 -0.01
N GLY A 48 4.45 12.68 0.57
CA GLY A 48 4.88 11.37 0.13
C GLY A 48 3.71 10.49 -0.30
N PHE A 49 4.03 9.31 -0.86
CA PHE A 49 3.05 8.26 -1.11
C PHE A 49 3.62 6.88 -0.80
N GLY A 50 2.75 5.97 -0.36
CA GLY A 50 3.10 4.56 -0.10
C GLY A 50 2.36 3.62 -1.05
N TRP A 51 3.04 2.58 -1.53
CA TRP A 51 2.41 1.50 -2.28
C TRP A 51 1.65 0.57 -1.33
N ALA A 52 0.39 0.26 -1.64
CA ALA A 52 -0.39 -0.66 -0.83
C ALA A 52 -1.46 -1.41 -1.63
N GLY A 53 -1.64 -2.68 -1.29
CA GLY A 53 -2.76 -3.50 -1.76
C GLY A 53 -4.01 -3.29 -0.91
N GLN A 54 -5.19 -3.61 -1.45
CA GLN A 54 -6.46 -3.54 -0.71
C GLN A 54 -6.49 -4.44 0.54
N VAL A 55 -5.67 -5.50 0.55
CA VAL A 55 -5.48 -6.39 1.70
C VAL A 55 -5.03 -5.66 2.97
N MET A 56 -4.47 -4.45 2.87
CA MET A 56 -4.09 -3.64 4.03
C MET A 56 -5.25 -3.44 5.02
N GLY A 57 -6.50 -3.41 4.53
CA GLY A 57 -7.68 -3.27 5.39
C GLY A 57 -7.92 -4.45 6.33
N LEU A 58 -7.31 -5.61 6.04
CA LEU A 58 -7.39 -6.83 6.85
C LEU A 58 -6.24 -6.97 7.84
N ILE A 59 -5.17 -6.17 7.72
CA ILE A 59 -4.02 -6.19 8.62
C ILE A 59 -4.35 -5.32 9.83
N LYS A 60 -4.27 -5.89 11.04
CA LYS A 60 -4.61 -5.23 12.31
C LYS A 60 -3.50 -5.30 13.36
N ASP A 61 -2.39 -5.92 13.01
CA ASP A 61 -1.28 -6.18 13.91
C ASP A 61 0.06 -6.14 13.16
N SER A 62 1.15 -6.20 13.92
CA SER A 62 2.53 -6.14 13.41
C SER A 62 3.40 -7.23 14.06
N PRO A 63 3.15 -8.52 13.75
CA PRO A 63 3.92 -9.63 14.31
C PRO A 63 5.33 -9.71 13.71
N THR A 64 6.20 -10.52 14.32
CA THR A 64 7.44 -10.93 13.66
C THR A 64 7.13 -11.78 12.41
N VAL A 65 8.10 -11.88 11.51
CA VAL A 65 7.97 -12.72 10.30
C VAL A 65 7.67 -14.18 10.69
N ALA A 66 8.35 -14.71 11.70
CA ALA A 66 8.16 -16.09 12.15
C ALA A 66 6.74 -16.35 12.67
N GLU A 67 6.21 -15.45 13.51
CA GLU A 67 4.84 -15.54 14.03
C GLU A 67 3.81 -15.41 12.90
N LEU A 68 4.02 -14.50 11.95
CA LEU A 68 3.12 -14.30 10.82
C LEU A 68 2.97 -15.58 9.99
N PHE A 69 4.09 -16.19 9.59
CA PHE A 69 4.07 -17.41 8.81
C PHE A 69 3.52 -18.60 9.61
N GLY A 70 3.88 -18.72 10.89
CA GLY A 70 3.31 -19.73 11.78
C GLY A 70 1.78 -19.63 11.87
N ARG A 71 1.26 -18.41 12.03
CA ARG A 71 -0.18 -18.14 12.04
C ARG A 71 -0.84 -18.55 10.72
N ILE A 72 -0.32 -18.11 9.58
CA ILE A 72 -0.90 -18.41 8.26
C ILE A 72 -1.03 -19.92 8.04
N ILE A 73 0.00 -20.70 8.37
CA ILE A 73 0.00 -22.16 8.20
C ILE A 73 -1.03 -22.82 9.13
N ASN A 74 -1.03 -22.44 10.41
CA ASN A 74 -1.95 -23.00 11.40
C ASN A 74 -3.42 -22.71 11.04
N GLU A 75 -3.74 -21.45 10.69
CA GLU A 75 -5.09 -21.06 10.28
C GLU A 75 -5.56 -21.83 9.03
N ALA A 76 -4.66 -22.05 8.06
CA ALA A 76 -4.97 -22.84 6.86
C ALA A 76 -5.27 -24.32 7.20
N GLU A 77 -4.49 -24.94 8.08
CA GLU A 77 -4.71 -26.32 8.53
C GLU A 77 -6.00 -26.48 9.35
N GLU A 78 -6.32 -25.51 10.19
CA GLU A 78 -7.57 -25.46 10.94
C GLU A 78 -8.78 -25.41 10.00
N ILE A 79 -8.75 -24.53 8.99
CA ILE A 79 -9.82 -24.41 7.97
C ILE A 79 -9.93 -25.72 7.17
N ARG A 80 -8.80 -26.27 6.71
CA ARG A 80 -8.76 -27.54 5.95
C ARG A 80 -9.41 -28.68 6.74
N THR A 81 -9.10 -28.79 8.04
CA THR A 81 -9.66 -29.83 8.91
C THR A 81 -11.14 -29.61 9.18
N LYS A 82 -11.57 -28.35 9.36
CA LYS A 82 -12.97 -27.99 9.64
C LYS A 82 -13.89 -28.23 8.46
N TRP A 83 -13.43 -27.99 7.23
CA TRP A 83 -14.25 -28.06 6.01
C TRP A 83 -14.02 -29.33 5.17
N GLY A 84 -13.00 -30.13 5.47
CA GLY A 84 -12.73 -31.41 4.83
C GLY A 84 -13.56 -32.59 5.38
N ARG A 85 -14.61 -32.32 6.16
CA ARG A 85 -15.61 -33.31 6.59
C ARG A 85 -16.87 -33.20 5.75
#